data_AF-A0A2C6KR89-F1
#
_entry.id   AF-A0A2C6KR89-F1
#
_cell.length_a   1.000
_cell.length_b   1.000
_cell.length_c   1.000
_cell.angle_alpha   90.00
_cell.angle_beta   90.00
_cell.angle_gamma   90.00
#
_symmetry.space_group_name_H-M   'P 1'
#
loop_
_entity.id
_entity.type
_entity.pdbx_description
1 polymer ?
#
loop_
_entity_poly.entity_id
_entity_poly.type
_entity_poly.pdbx_seq_one_letter_code
_entity_poly.pdbx_strand_id
1 'polypeptide(L)'
;MIRHTWIYQALIHDLLRFKSNRVTVESLEESEGLRDDLHDAHVNTKTNSPLNPAKVKVYDLDSKDKLWIEHSTSPFPQAALAVSESLAEYNAKLQELNKSNRLHANHFDPNGNLDAADSAQGILTAVTELPGMTERKRALDAHTCIATALVDRIKSRSLDGYFEVEQSIDTDRESEALQNVKKLLGKHAPGTAIDKLRLLLTLFLNRPSLSPQHVNDLETYLKDEMGQHFPTSSLEFLRQLQRFKTSFQTPPVSSSSSLAAAGGGLSGSGSLTGGGVSLSAAPTAAVASLSSTFFDKGRGLLQGVKNFLPAKKTLPIAQVIESLIENSSSNKEDANFLYIDPAPRHHPNNNPSHSSHPPHRMASPFRSAVAFVLGGGSFVESAALRELSSKLQKEIVYGSTDFVSPCDFVDELTYLGGGGGGANGGGSF
;
A
#
# COMPACT_ATOMS: atom_id res chain seq x y z
N MET A 1 -7.63 -1.47 -2.65
CA MET A 1 -8.62 -0.80 -1.78
C MET A 1 -8.71 -1.44 -0.40
N ILE A 2 -9.11 -2.70 -0.23
CA ILE A 2 -9.37 -3.28 1.11
C ILE A 2 -8.22 -4.05 1.79
N ARG A 3 -7.25 -4.58 1.01
CA ARG A 3 -6.15 -5.38 1.56
C ARG A 3 -5.22 -4.55 2.42
N HIS A 4 -4.57 -5.20 3.38
CA HIS A 4 -3.41 -4.64 4.05
C HIS A 4 -2.26 -4.50 3.05
N THR A 5 -1.46 -3.46 3.23
CA THR A 5 -0.37 -3.11 2.32
C THR A 5 0.94 -3.01 3.08
N TRP A 6 2.05 -3.25 2.40
CA TRP A 6 3.39 -3.07 2.96
C TRP A 6 4.18 -1.99 2.21
N ILE A 7 3.50 -1.14 1.44
CA ILE A 7 4.12 -0.01 0.71
C ILE A 7 4.08 1.22 1.60
N TYR A 8 5.20 1.95 1.75
CA TYR A 8 5.34 2.98 2.78
C TYR A 8 4.22 4.04 2.78
N GLN A 9 3.98 4.73 1.66
CA GLN A 9 2.93 5.74 1.54
C GLN A 9 1.52 5.16 1.76
N ALA A 10 1.25 3.98 1.19
CA ALA A 10 -0.04 3.35 1.34
C ALA A 10 -0.30 2.88 2.78
N LEU A 11 0.76 2.45 3.48
CA LEU A 11 0.73 2.03 4.87
C LEU A 11 0.51 3.21 5.82
N ILE A 12 1.15 4.36 5.53
CA ILE A 12 0.86 5.62 6.22
C ILE A 12 -0.61 5.98 6.04
N HIS A 13 -1.15 5.89 4.82
CA HIS A 13 -2.55 6.19 4.54
C HIS A 13 -3.55 5.24 5.22
N ASP A 14 -3.16 3.98 5.44
CA ASP A 14 -4.00 2.97 6.09
C ASP A 14 -3.98 3.08 7.62
N LEU A 15 -2.79 3.31 8.21
CA LEU A 15 -2.61 3.23 9.67
C LEU A 15 -2.55 4.58 10.38
N LEU A 16 -2.29 5.66 9.63
CA LEU A 16 -2.17 7.01 10.15
C LEU A 16 -3.12 7.93 9.36
N ARG A 17 -3.50 9.06 9.96
CA ARG A 17 -4.31 10.05 9.23
C ARG A 17 -3.42 10.80 8.25
N PHE A 18 -3.53 10.46 6.97
CA PHE A 18 -2.78 11.09 5.88
C PHE A 18 -3.73 11.79 4.91
N LYS A 19 -3.66 13.13 4.86
CA LYS A 19 -4.49 13.93 3.96
C LYS A 19 -3.70 15.13 3.47
N SER A 20 -3.78 15.44 2.17
CA SER A 20 -3.10 16.61 1.58
C SER A 20 -1.61 16.72 1.93
N ASN A 21 -0.87 15.60 1.80
CA ASN A 21 0.55 15.48 2.14
C ASN A 21 0.89 15.72 3.62
N ARG A 22 -0.11 15.68 4.51
CA ARG A 22 0.05 15.86 5.95
C ARG A 22 -0.27 14.57 6.69
N VAL A 23 0.66 14.11 7.51
CA VAL A 23 0.51 12.93 8.37
C VAL A 23 0.27 13.38 9.80
N THR A 24 -0.79 12.89 10.41
CA THR A 24 -1.08 13.11 11.83
C THR A 24 -0.77 11.83 12.61
N VAL A 25 0.09 11.95 13.62
CA VAL A 25 0.52 10.87 14.51
C VAL A 25 0.00 11.16 15.91
N GLU A 26 -0.83 10.26 16.43
CA GLU A 26 -1.34 10.31 17.80
C GLU A 26 -0.46 9.43 18.68
N SER A 27 0.12 9.98 19.76
CA SER A 27 0.92 9.20 20.70
C SER A 27 0.05 8.23 21.49
N LEU A 28 0.45 6.95 21.54
CA LEU A 28 -0.26 5.91 22.31
C LEU A 28 0.08 5.90 23.81
N GLU A 29 0.96 6.78 24.27
CA GLU A 29 1.39 6.86 25.66
C GLU A 29 0.37 7.63 26.53
N GLU A 30 -0.62 6.90 27.08
CA GLU A 30 -1.26 7.07 28.40
C GLU A 30 -2.60 6.31 28.47
N SER A 31 -2.55 4.98 28.55
CA SER A 31 -3.73 4.19 28.98
C SER A 31 -3.37 2.90 29.72
N GLU A 32 -2.22 2.85 30.39
CA GLU A 32 -1.79 1.70 31.23
C GLU A 32 -1.40 2.09 32.67
N GLY A 33 -1.91 3.22 33.18
CA GLY A 33 -1.79 3.57 34.61
C GLY A 33 -3.15 3.82 35.22
N LEU A 34 -3.46 3.13 36.32
CA LEU A 34 -4.67 3.20 37.17
C LEU A 34 -5.78 2.18 36.85
N ARG A 35 -5.46 0.90 37.06
CA ARG A 35 -6.40 -0.07 37.65
C ARG A 35 -5.68 -0.93 38.67
N ASP A 36 -5.32 -0.33 39.79
CA ASP A 36 -5.32 -1.03 41.07
C ASP A 36 -5.46 0.01 42.19
N ASP A 37 -5.98 -0.44 43.34
CA ASP A 37 -6.17 0.31 44.60
C ASP A 37 -7.63 0.76 44.88
N LEU A 38 -8.45 -0.25 45.20
CA LEU A 38 -9.54 -0.16 46.16
C LEU A 38 -8.98 -0.05 47.60
N HIS A 39 -8.88 1.15 48.16
CA HIS A 39 -9.20 1.36 49.58
C HIS A 39 -9.43 2.84 49.94
N ASP A 40 -10.39 3.01 50.84
CA ASP A 40 -10.75 4.16 51.66
C ASP A 40 -11.52 5.35 51.07
N ALA A 41 -12.77 5.38 51.51
CA ALA A 41 -13.68 6.49 51.49
C ALA A 41 -13.19 7.64 52.40
N HIS A 42 -12.92 8.80 51.81
CA HIS A 42 -13.36 10.05 52.43
C HIS A 42 -13.68 11.10 51.35
N VAL A 43 -14.93 11.56 51.40
CA VAL A 43 -15.48 12.66 50.60
C VAL A 43 -14.63 13.93 50.77
N ASN A 44 -14.13 14.49 49.67
CA ASN A 44 -14.02 15.94 49.55
C ASN A 44 -14.21 16.41 48.10
N THR A 45 -15.28 17.18 47.92
CA THR A 45 -15.68 17.85 46.68
C THR A 45 -14.72 18.98 46.31
N LYS A 46 -14.10 18.93 45.12
CA LYS A 46 -13.64 20.10 44.33
C LYS A 46 -13.12 19.69 42.94
N THR A 47 -14.00 19.88 41.94
CA THR A 47 -13.77 20.54 40.63
C THR A 47 -12.50 20.24 39.80
N ASN A 48 -12.74 19.70 38.60
CA ASN A 48 -12.05 19.91 37.31
C ASN A 48 -10.51 19.76 37.25
N SER A 49 -10.05 18.56 36.89
CA SER A 49 -8.81 18.38 36.10
C SER A 49 -9.19 18.02 34.65
N PRO A 50 -8.66 18.70 33.62
CA PRO A 50 -8.88 18.29 32.24
C PRO A 50 -8.12 16.99 31.97
N LEU A 51 -8.79 16.02 31.33
CA LEU A 51 -8.13 14.86 30.75
C LEU A 51 -6.97 15.35 29.88
N ASN A 52 -5.77 14.81 30.11
CA ASN A 52 -4.57 15.11 29.34
C ASN A 52 -4.85 14.78 27.86
N PRO A 53 -4.93 15.77 26.94
CA PRO A 53 -5.23 15.47 25.55
C PRO A 53 -4.03 14.73 24.96
N ALA A 54 -4.26 13.56 24.36
CA ALA A 54 -3.24 12.79 23.66
C ALA A 54 -2.38 13.71 22.78
N LYS A 55 -1.06 13.58 22.85
CA LYS A 55 -0.14 14.48 22.15
C LYS A 55 -0.16 14.21 20.65
N VAL A 56 -1.00 14.96 19.93
CA VAL A 56 -1.11 14.90 18.48
C VAL A 56 0.06 15.64 17.84
N LYS A 57 0.84 14.95 17.01
CA LYS A 57 1.91 15.54 16.19
C LYS A 57 1.52 15.52 14.71
N VAL A 58 1.87 16.57 14.00
CA VAL A 58 1.53 16.75 12.59
C VAL A 58 2.81 16.99 11.79
N TYR A 59 2.98 16.24 10.71
CA TYR A 59 4.15 16.27 9.84
C TYR A 59 3.71 16.56 8.40
N ASP A 60 4.35 17.52 7.76
CA ASP A 60 4.14 17.82 6.33
C ASP A 60 5.23 17.10 5.51
N LEU A 61 4.81 16.30 4.54
CA LEU A 61 5.68 15.60 3.60
C LEU A 61 5.83 16.46 2.33
N ASP A 62 6.93 17.21 2.27
CA ASP A 62 7.18 18.19 1.20
C ASP A 62 7.68 17.50 -0.09
N SER A 63 7.44 18.11 -1.25
CA SER A 63 8.00 17.68 -2.53
C SER A 63 9.52 17.88 -2.63
N LYS A 64 10.13 18.57 -1.66
CA LYS A 64 11.60 18.69 -1.51
C LYS A 64 12.21 17.58 -0.66
N ASP A 65 11.38 16.79 0.02
CA ASP A 65 11.84 15.69 0.86
C ASP A 65 12.34 14.54 -0.01
N LYS A 66 13.67 14.43 -0.14
CA LYS A 66 14.32 13.41 -0.95
C LYS A 66 13.97 11.99 -0.49
N LEU A 67 13.86 11.78 0.82
CA LEU A 67 13.55 10.47 1.38
C LEU A 67 12.12 10.08 0.99
N TRP A 68 11.18 11.01 1.08
CA TRP A 68 9.81 10.79 0.66
C TRP A 68 9.69 10.51 -0.85
N ILE A 69 10.34 11.31 -1.69
CA ILE A 69 10.31 11.14 -3.15
C ILE A 69 10.82 9.75 -3.54
N GLU A 70 11.92 9.33 -2.94
CA GLU A 70 12.59 8.08 -3.29
C GLU A 70 11.87 6.84 -2.71
N HIS A 71 11.37 6.93 -1.47
CA HIS A 71 10.90 5.76 -0.73
C HIS A 71 9.39 5.72 -0.45
N SER A 72 8.59 6.71 -0.88
CA SER A 72 7.12 6.69 -0.73
C SER A 72 6.48 5.41 -1.28
N THR A 73 6.97 4.90 -2.41
CA THR A 73 6.47 3.67 -3.05
C THR A 73 7.33 2.43 -2.78
N SER A 74 8.37 2.54 -1.96
CA SER A 74 9.15 1.37 -1.54
C SER A 74 8.38 0.52 -0.52
N PRO A 75 8.68 -0.79 -0.42
CA PRO A 75 8.26 -1.61 0.71
C PRO A 75 8.71 -0.97 2.04
N PHE A 76 7.86 -1.03 3.05
CA PHE A 76 8.09 -0.43 4.36
C PHE A 76 9.43 -0.81 4.99
N PRO A 77 9.87 -2.09 4.95
CA PRO A 77 11.19 -2.45 5.47
C PRO A 77 12.33 -1.70 4.78
N GLN A 78 12.25 -1.51 3.46
CA GLN A 78 13.25 -0.75 2.71
C GLN A 78 13.22 0.73 3.07
N ALA A 79 12.03 1.33 3.16
CA ALA A 79 11.88 2.73 3.57
C ALA A 79 12.43 2.98 4.99
N ALA A 80 12.13 2.08 5.94
CA ALA A 80 12.63 2.17 7.31
C ALA A 80 14.16 2.03 7.40
N LEU A 81 14.77 1.15 6.58
CA LEU A 81 16.22 1.06 6.47
C LEU A 81 16.82 2.36 5.93
N ALA A 82 16.23 2.94 4.88
CA ALA A 82 16.70 4.20 4.31
C ALA A 82 16.63 5.38 5.31
N VAL A 83 15.60 5.42 6.17
CA VAL A 83 15.49 6.39 7.28
C VAL A 83 16.65 6.20 8.26
N SER A 84 16.91 4.96 8.65
CA SER A 84 18.01 4.64 9.57
C SER A 84 19.38 5.02 8.99
N GLU A 85 19.64 4.67 7.73
CA GLU A 85 20.89 5.01 7.04
C GLU A 85 21.05 6.52 6.92
N SER A 86 20.01 7.23 6.48
CA SER A 86 20.05 8.70 6.35
C SER A 86 20.26 9.41 7.69
N LEU A 87 19.74 8.86 8.80
CA LEU A 87 19.98 9.35 10.15
C LEU A 87 21.43 9.12 10.59
N ALA A 88 22.01 7.96 10.26
CA ALA A 88 23.42 7.66 10.55
C ALA A 88 24.36 8.60 9.77
N GLU A 89 24.12 8.79 8.48
CA GLU A 89 24.86 9.74 7.63
C GLU A 89 24.77 11.18 8.16
N TYR A 90 23.57 11.62 8.56
CA TYR A 90 23.37 12.94 9.12
C TYR A 90 24.18 13.15 10.41
N ASN A 91 24.17 12.16 11.30
CA ASN A 91 24.96 12.21 12.54
C ASN A 91 26.47 12.20 12.27
N ALA A 92 26.95 11.42 11.30
CA ALA A 92 28.34 11.42 10.89
C ALA A 92 28.77 12.79 10.35
N LYS A 93 27.96 13.41 9.49
CA LYS A 93 28.21 14.75 8.96
C LYS A 93 28.21 15.82 10.05
N LEU A 94 27.31 15.74 11.03
CA LEU A 94 27.33 16.62 12.21
C LEU A 94 28.63 16.50 13.02
N GLN A 95 29.14 15.27 13.21
CA GLN A 95 30.39 15.05 13.92
C GLN A 95 31.59 15.63 13.15
N GLU A 96 31.61 15.49 11.83
CA GLU A 96 32.64 16.08 10.98
C GLU A 96 32.63 17.60 11.04
N LEU A 97 31.46 18.25 10.92
CA LEU A 97 31.33 19.71 11.05
C LEU A 97 31.71 20.22 12.44
N ASN A 98 31.36 19.47 13.48
CA ASN A 98 31.79 19.82 14.84
C ASN A 98 33.31 19.67 15.00
N LYS A 99 33.91 18.69 14.32
CA LYS A 99 35.37 18.50 14.34
C LYS A 99 36.07 19.60 13.54
N SER A 100 35.60 19.95 12.34
CA SER A 100 36.17 21.05 11.55
C SER A 100 36.06 22.39 12.27
N ASN A 101 34.89 22.72 12.84
CA ASN A 101 34.72 23.93 13.64
C ASN A 101 35.65 23.96 14.87
N ARG A 102 35.89 22.82 15.54
CA ARG A 102 36.81 22.73 16.69
C ARG A 102 38.28 22.82 16.28
N LEU A 103 38.65 22.31 15.11
CA LEU A 103 39.99 22.44 14.55
C LEU A 103 40.30 23.91 14.21
N HIS A 104 39.34 24.65 13.64
CA HIS A 104 39.50 26.08 13.39
C HIS A 104 39.50 26.94 14.67
N ALA A 105 38.79 26.52 15.73
CA ALA A 105 38.78 27.25 17.01
C ALA A 105 40.09 27.10 17.83
N ASN A 106 40.86 26.03 17.61
CA ASN A 106 42.11 25.75 18.32
C ASN A 106 43.36 26.31 17.62
N HIS A 107 43.22 26.92 16.44
CA HIS A 107 44.29 27.63 15.74
C HIS A 107 44.40 29.09 16.23
N PHE A 108 44.43 29.29 17.54
CA PHE A 108 44.81 30.57 18.15
C PHE A 108 46.25 30.44 18.63
N ASP A 109 47.19 30.51 17.70
CA ASP A 109 48.62 30.60 18.01
C ASP A 109 48.90 32.03 18.54
N PRO A 110 49.41 32.21 19.78
CA PRO A 110 49.79 33.51 20.30
C PRO A 110 50.91 34.21 19.50
N ASN A 111 51.55 33.53 18.54
CA ASN A 111 52.62 34.09 17.70
C ASN A 111 52.18 34.67 16.34
N GLY A 112 50.88 34.86 16.10
CA GLY A 112 50.42 35.89 15.15
C GLY A 112 50.65 35.64 13.66
N ASN A 113 50.87 34.40 13.21
CA ASN A 113 50.79 34.06 11.79
C ASN A 113 49.41 33.46 11.49
N LEU A 114 48.46 34.32 11.13
CA LEU A 114 47.06 33.99 10.85
C LEU A 114 46.87 33.51 9.41
N ASP A 115 46.55 32.24 9.19
CA ASP A 115 45.81 31.81 7.99
C ASP A 115 44.31 32.10 8.17
N ALA A 116 43.98 33.39 8.33
CA ALA A 116 42.62 33.88 8.55
C ALA A 116 41.68 33.55 7.38
N ALA A 117 42.23 33.37 6.17
CA ALA A 117 41.48 33.04 4.98
C ALA A 117 40.86 31.62 5.05
N ASP A 118 41.61 30.64 5.54
CA ASP A 118 41.18 29.23 5.58
C ASP A 118 40.12 29.00 6.67
N SER A 119 40.28 29.65 7.82
CA SER A 119 39.28 29.65 8.90
C SER A 119 37.99 30.38 8.52
N ALA A 120 38.07 31.47 7.75
CA ALA A 120 36.89 32.19 7.24
C ALA A 120 36.14 31.37 6.18
N GLN A 121 36.84 30.60 5.34
CA GLN A 121 36.22 29.71 4.36
C GLN A 121 35.47 28.53 5.01
N GLY A 122 36.03 27.93 6.06
CA GLY A 122 35.35 26.89 6.84
C GLY A 122 34.06 27.40 7.49
N ILE A 123 34.09 28.59 8.08
CA ILE A 123 32.91 29.24 8.66
C ILE A 123 31.88 29.59 7.58
N LEU A 124 32.30 30.14 6.44
CA LEU A 124 31.39 30.48 5.35
C LEU A 124 30.70 29.23 4.79
N THR A 125 31.44 28.14 4.58
CA THR A 125 30.90 26.86 4.10
C THR A 125 29.89 26.29 5.11
N ALA A 126 30.23 26.28 6.40
CA ALA A 126 29.30 25.85 7.45
C ALA A 126 28.03 26.72 7.47
N VAL A 127 28.15 28.05 7.38
CA VAL A 127 27.01 28.98 7.35
C VAL A 127 26.09 28.71 6.15
N THR A 128 26.64 28.35 4.99
CA THR A 128 25.85 27.98 3.81
C THR A 128 25.21 26.60 3.90
N GLU A 129 25.82 25.63 4.58
CA GLU A 129 25.30 24.25 4.69
C GLU A 129 24.27 24.06 5.80
N LEU A 130 24.29 24.90 6.84
CA LEU A 130 23.41 24.81 8.02
C LEU A 130 21.90 24.83 7.71
N PRO A 131 21.38 25.70 6.81
CA PRO A 131 19.97 25.70 6.46
C PRO A 131 19.52 24.37 5.86
N GLY A 132 20.29 23.82 4.91
CA GLY A 132 20.01 22.54 4.28
C GLY A 132 20.08 21.36 5.26
N MET A 133 21.00 21.41 6.24
CA MET A 133 21.07 20.42 7.31
C MET A 133 19.89 20.49 8.29
N THR A 134 19.33 21.68 8.52
CA THR A 134 18.16 21.86 9.39
C THR A 134 16.90 21.30 8.73
N GLU A 135 16.71 21.56 7.44
CA GLU A 135 15.59 21.00 6.67
C GLU A 135 15.71 19.47 6.56
N ARG A 136 16.90 18.94 6.26
CA ARG A 136 17.16 17.50 6.26
C ARG A 136 16.89 16.86 7.63
N LYS A 137 17.29 17.53 8.73
CA LYS A 137 16.98 17.05 10.08
C LYS A 137 15.47 16.99 10.32
N ARG A 138 14.73 18.04 9.98
CA ARG A 138 13.27 18.08 10.14
C ARG A 138 12.58 16.93 9.39
N ALA A 139 12.98 16.68 8.14
CA ALA A 139 12.48 15.56 7.34
C ALA A 139 12.80 14.20 7.98
N LEU A 140 14.05 14.01 8.43
CA LEU A 140 14.46 12.78 9.10
C LEU A 140 13.73 12.53 10.42
N ASP A 141 13.57 13.57 11.24
CA ASP A 141 12.82 13.50 12.50
C ASP A 141 11.34 13.13 12.23
N ALA A 142 10.73 13.71 11.19
CA ALA A 142 9.39 13.38 10.75
C ALA A 142 9.27 11.90 10.34
N HIS A 143 10.12 11.44 9.42
CA HIS A 143 10.11 10.06 8.94
C HIS A 143 10.45 9.04 10.02
N THR A 144 11.34 9.37 10.96
CA THR A 144 11.62 8.55 12.14
C THR A 144 10.37 8.41 13.00
N CYS A 145 9.68 9.51 13.33
CA CYS A 145 8.45 9.48 14.12
C CYS A 145 7.32 8.71 13.42
N ILE A 146 7.14 8.90 12.11
CA ILE A 146 6.15 8.18 11.31
C ILE A 146 6.47 6.68 11.31
N ALA A 147 7.73 6.29 11.05
CA ALA A 147 8.11 4.89 11.00
C ALA A 147 7.95 4.20 12.37
N THR A 148 8.28 4.87 13.48
CA THR A 148 8.03 4.33 14.83
C THR A 148 6.53 4.13 15.07
N ALA A 149 5.70 5.11 14.73
CA ALA A 149 4.25 4.99 14.88
C ALA A 149 3.68 3.84 14.04
N LEU A 150 4.17 3.64 12.81
CA LEU A 150 3.77 2.50 11.99
C LEU A 150 4.14 1.16 12.62
N VAL A 151 5.35 1.04 13.18
CA VAL A 151 5.82 -0.17 13.86
C VAL A 151 4.94 -0.50 15.05
N ASP A 152 4.57 0.51 15.85
CA ASP A 152 3.70 0.33 17.01
C ASP A 152 2.32 -0.18 16.59
N ARG A 153 1.73 0.42 15.54
CA ARG A 153 0.41 0.01 15.00
C ARG A 153 0.45 -1.38 14.38
N ILE A 154 1.52 -1.73 13.65
CA ILE A 154 1.70 -3.07 13.09
C ILE A 154 1.75 -4.11 14.20
N LYS A 155 2.57 -3.87 15.23
CA LYS A 155 2.74 -4.80 16.34
C LYS A 155 1.46 -4.95 17.16
N SER A 156 0.84 -3.84 17.55
CA SER A 156 -0.36 -3.85 18.40
C SER A 156 -1.53 -4.61 17.77
N ARG A 157 -1.60 -4.63 16.44
CA ARG A 157 -2.65 -5.30 15.66
C ARG A 157 -2.19 -6.61 15.02
N SER A 158 -0.92 -6.98 15.16
CA SER A 158 -0.24 -8.09 14.46
C SER A 158 -0.59 -8.14 12.96
N LEU A 159 -0.49 -6.98 12.29
CA LEU A 159 -0.88 -6.83 10.88
C LEU A 159 -0.06 -7.71 9.94
N ASP A 160 1.12 -8.14 10.39
CA ASP A 160 1.97 -9.07 9.66
C ASP A 160 1.26 -10.41 9.42
N GLY A 161 0.45 -10.88 10.38
CA GLY A 161 -0.37 -12.10 10.22
C GLY A 161 -1.51 -11.93 9.24
N TYR A 162 -2.19 -10.78 9.26
CA TYR A 162 -3.25 -10.46 8.28
C TYR A 162 -2.68 -10.39 6.86
N PHE A 163 -1.57 -9.66 6.69
CA PHE A 163 -0.91 -9.52 5.40
C PHE A 163 -0.45 -10.87 4.83
N GLU A 164 0.11 -11.75 5.67
CA GLU A 164 0.56 -13.08 5.27
C GLU A 164 -0.60 -13.94 4.75
N VAL A 165 -1.71 -14.00 5.50
CA VAL A 165 -2.91 -14.75 5.06
C VAL A 165 -3.49 -14.14 3.78
N GLU A 166 -3.59 -12.82 3.68
CA GLU A 166 -4.13 -12.15 2.49
C GLU A 166 -3.34 -12.45 1.20
N GLN A 167 -2.04 -12.67 1.32
CA GLN A 167 -1.16 -12.97 0.19
C GLN A 167 -1.25 -14.41 -0.30
N SER A 168 -1.69 -15.34 0.56
CA SER A 168 -1.82 -16.76 0.26
C SER A 168 -3.25 -17.17 -0.10
N ILE A 169 -4.27 -16.34 0.16
CA ILE A 169 -5.70 -16.65 -0.08
C ILE A 169 -5.99 -17.22 -1.48
N ASP A 170 -5.31 -16.73 -2.52
CA ASP A 170 -5.51 -17.13 -3.91
C ASP A 170 -4.76 -18.42 -4.27
N THR A 171 -3.66 -18.74 -3.59
CA THR A 171 -2.85 -19.94 -3.86
C THR A 171 -3.21 -21.12 -2.97
N ASP A 172 -3.71 -20.85 -1.76
CA ASP A 172 -4.03 -21.88 -0.76
C ASP A 172 -5.20 -22.76 -1.21
N ARG A 173 -5.21 -24.00 -0.74
CA ARG A 173 -6.36 -24.89 -0.88
C ARG A 173 -7.55 -24.26 -0.14
N GLU A 174 -8.77 -24.48 -0.64
CA GLU A 174 -9.97 -23.85 -0.08
C GLU A 174 -10.11 -24.07 1.43
N SER A 175 -9.93 -25.32 1.89
CA SER A 175 -10.00 -25.67 3.31
C SER A 175 -8.98 -24.93 4.17
N GLU A 176 -7.76 -24.74 3.65
CA GLU A 176 -6.67 -24.07 4.34
C GLU A 176 -6.91 -22.56 4.41
N ALA A 177 -7.32 -21.94 3.30
CA ALA A 177 -7.69 -20.54 3.26
C ALA A 177 -8.83 -20.23 4.26
N LEU A 178 -9.87 -21.07 4.29
CA LEU A 178 -10.98 -20.91 5.24
C LEU A 178 -10.51 -21.05 6.70
N GLN A 179 -9.63 -22.02 6.99
CA GLN A 179 -9.10 -22.23 8.33
C GLN A 179 -8.20 -21.07 8.78
N ASN A 180 -7.31 -20.59 7.91
CA ASN A 180 -6.40 -19.48 8.18
C ASN A 180 -7.16 -18.18 8.42
N VAL A 181 -8.18 -17.89 7.61
CA VAL A 181 -9.06 -16.74 7.81
C VAL A 181 -9.81 -16.87 9.14
N LYS A 182 -10.48 -18.01 9.39
CA LYS A 182 -11.25 -18.22 10.63
C LYS A 182 -10.42 -18.01 11.89
N LYS A 183 -9.15 -18.43 11.88
CA LYS A 183 -8.21 -18.24 13.00
C LYS A 183 -8.01 -16.77 13.37
N LEU A 184 -7.99 -15.87 12.39
CA LEU A 184 -7.81 -14.43 12.60
C LEU A 184 -9.11 -13.69 12.93
N LEU A 185 -10.28 -14.27 12.65
CA LEU A 185 -11.57 -13.66 12.98
C LEU A 185 -11.97 -13.80 14.46
N GLY A 186 -11.36 -14.70 15.22
CA GLY A 186 -11.73 -14.98 16.61
C GLY A 186 -11.57 -13.78 17.55
N LYS A 187 -12.35 -13.71 18.65
CA LYS A 187 -12.36 -12.58 19.60
C LYS A 187 -11.01 -12.28 20.23
N HIS A 188 -10.24 -13.32 20.55
CA HIS A 188 -8.90 -13.19 21.13
C HIS A 188 -7.79 -13.13 20.07
N ALA A 189 -8.12 -13.25 18.79
CA ALA A 189 -7.16 -13.05 17.72
C ALA A 189 -6.78 -11.56 17.62
N PRO A 190 -5.52 -11.25 17.29
CA PRO A 190 -5.04 -9.88 17.20
C PRO A 190 -5.77 -9.11 16.09
N GLY A 191 -5.61 -7.79 16.06
CA GLY A 191 -6.21 -6.92 15.05
C GLY A 191 -7.54 -6.32 15.50
N THR A 192 -7.93 -5.25 14.81
CA THR A 192 -9.18 -4.53 15.06
C THR A 192 -10.36 -5.23 14.38
N ALA A 193 -11.57 -4.81 14.73
CA ALA A 193 -12.77 -5.34 14.08
C ALA A 193 -12.80 -5.02 12.56
N ILE A 194 -12.26 -3.87 12.16
CA ILE A 194 -12.13 -3.50 10.74
C ILE A 194 -11.09 -4.37 10.02
N ASP A 195 -10.01 -4.79 10.68
CA ASP A 195 -9.00 -5.71 10.09
C ASP A 195 -9.62 -7.07 9.77
N LYS A 196 -10.44 -7.58 10.69
CA LYS A 196 -11.18 -8.84 10.54
C LYS A 196 -12.20 -8.77 9.42
N LEU A 197 -12.94 -7.66 9.32
CA LEU A 197 -13.86 -7.44 8.22
C LEU A 197 -13.14 -7.34 6.87
N ARG A 198 -12.04 -6.57 6.79
CA ARG A 198 -11.20 -6.47 5.58
C ARG A 198 -10.69 -7.84 5.12
N LEU A 199 -10.28 -8.70 6.06
CA LEU A 199 -9.84 -10.05 5.75
C LEU A 199 -10.97 -10.90 5.14
N LEU A 200 -12.17 -10.86 5.75
CA LEU A 200 -13.35 -11.56 5.23
C LEU A 200 -13.75 -11.07 3.83
N LEU A 201 -13.77 -9.74 3.62
CA LEU A 201 -14.07 -9.14 2.32
C LEU A 201 -13.00 -9.52 1.28
N THR A 202 -11.72 -9.60 1.68
CA THR A 202 -10.62 -10.01 0.80
C THR A 202 -10.76 -11.45 0.36
N LEU A 203 -11.11 -12.36 1.28
CA LEU A 203 -11.40 -13.76 0.95
C LEU A 203 -12.53 -13.85 -0.08
N PHE A 204 -13.64 -13.13 0.17
CA PHE A 204 -14.82 -13.12 -0.69
C PHE A 204 -14.50 -12.63 -2.12
N LEU A 205 -13.74 -11.53 -2.24
CA LEU A 205 -13.39 -10.96 -3.54
C LEU A 205 -12.37 -11.82 -4.32
N ASN A 206 -11.43 -12.47 -3.62
CA ASN A 206 -10.40 -13.27 -4.28
C ASN A 206 -10.90 -14.65 -4.72
N ARG A 207 -11.93 -15.18 -4.07
CA ARG A 207 -12.45 -16.53 -4.34
C ARG A 207 -13.94 -16.48 -4.67
N PRO A 208 -14.32 -15.98 -5.87
CA PRO A 208 -15.72 -15.85 -6.27
C PRO A 208 -16.45 -17.20 -6.41
N SER A 209 -15.71 -18.32 -6.46
CA SER A 209 -16.26 -19.67 -6.53
C SER A 209 -16.56 -20.29 -5.15
N LEU A 210 -16.26 -19.59 -4.04
CA LEU A 210 -16.59 -20.09 -2.70
C LEU A 210 -18.09 -20.31 -2.54
N SER A 211 -18.45 -21.41 -1.88
CA SER A 211 -19.85 -21.67 -1.52
C SER A 211 -20.41 -20.50 -0.70
N PRO A 212 -21.63 -20.02 -1.01
CA PRO A 212 -22.30 -19.01 -0.19
C PRO A 212 -22.43 -19.42 1.28
N GLN A 213 -22.54 -20.72 1.57
CA GLN A 213 -22.60 -21.24 2.93
C GLN A 213 -21.31 -20.96 3.71
N HIS A 214 -20.13 -21.25 3.12
CA HIS A 214 -18.85 -21.00 3.78
C HIS A 214 -18.67 -19.53 4.14
N VAL A 215 -19.08 -18.62 3.25
CA VAL A 215 -19.01 -17.18 3.49
C VAL A 215 -19.98 -16.76 4.59
N ASN A 216 -21.21 -17.28 4.59
CA ASN A 216 -22.21 -17.00 5.62
C ASN A 216 -21.80 -17.53 7.00
N ASP A 217 -21.16 -18.70 7.06
CA ASP A 217 -20.65 -19.27 8.30
C ASP A 217 -19.54 -18.40 8.89
N LEU A 218 -18.62 -17.89 8.06
CA LEU A 218 -17.58 -16.96 8.50
C LEU A 218 -18.14 -15.59 8.90
N GLU A 219 -19.16 -15.08 8.20
CA GLU A 219 -19.85 -13.85 8.57
C GLU A 219 -20.55 -13.98 9.93
N THR A 220 -21.26 -15.10 10.14
CA THR A 220 -21.94 -15.39 11.42
C THR A 220 -20.91 -15.54 12.54
N TYR A 221 -19.83 -16.28 12.28
CA TYR A 221 -18.72 -16.42 13.22
C TYR A 221 -18.14 -15.04 13.61
N LEU A 222 -17.91 -14.15 12.64
CA LEU A 222 -17.40 -12.82 12.92
C LEU A 222 -18.37 -11.98 13.77
N LYS A 223 -19.68 -12.07 13.51
CA LYS A 223 -20.72 -11.39 14.32
C LYS A 223 -20.78 -11.96 15.74
N ASP A 224 -20.67 -13.26 15.92
CA ASP A 224 -20.69 -13.87 17.25
C ASP A 224 -19.47 -13.45 18.08
N GLU A 225 -18.30 -13.32 17.46
CA GLU A 225 -17.06 -12.94 18.12
C GLU A 225 -16.98 -11.42 18.41
N MET A 226 -17.50 -10.56 17.52
CA MET A 226 -17.44 -9.09 17.63
C MET A 226 -18.70 -8.45 18.25
N GLY A 227 -19.81 -9.19 18.32
CA GLY A 227 -21.11 -8.74 18.77
C GLY A 227 -22.14 -8.65 17.64
N GLN A 228 -23.41 -8.93 17.95
CA GLN A 228 -24.50 -9.05 16.97
C GLN A 228 -24.77 -7.77 16.15
N HIS A 229 -24.35 -6.61 16.65
CA HIS A 229 -24.47 -5.32 15.96
C HIS A 229 -23.24 -4.97 15.10
N PHE A 230 -22.29 -5.90 14.93
CA PHE A 230 -21.12 -5.67 14.11
C PHE A 230 -21.52 -5.43 12.63
N PRO A 231 -21.14 -4.30 12.01
CA PRO A 231 -21.60 -3.94 10.68
C PRO A 231 -20.90 -4.78 9.59
N THR A 232 -21.58 -5.81 9.09
CA THR A 232 -21.11 -6.64 7.96
C THR A 232 -21.78 -6.28 6.64
N SER A 233 -22.56 -5.20 6.59
CA SER A 233 -23.33 -4.78 5.41
C SER A 233 -22.48 -4.56 4.16
N SER A 234 -21.17 -4.27 4.30
CA SER A 234 -20.23 -4.22 3.18
C SER A 234 -20.20 -5.53 2.38
N LEU A 235 -20.32 -6.68 3.03
CA LEU A 235 -20.39 -7.98 2.37
C LEU A 235 -21.69 -8.13 1.57
N GLU A 236 -22.81 -7.60 2.09
CA GLU A 236 -24.10 -7.62 1.39
C GLU A 236 -24.05 -6.78 0.11
N PHE A 237 -23.46 -5.58 0.17
CA PHE A 237 -23.24 -4.78 -1.03
C PHE A 237 -22.39 -5.52 -2.08
N LEU A 238 -21.30 -6.17 -1.65
CA LEU A 238 -20.45 -6.94 -2.58
C LEU A 238 -21.17 -8.16 -3.18
N ARG A 239 -22.05 -8.83 -2.43
CA ARG A 239 -22.94 -9.90 -2.95
C ARG A 239 -23.88 -9.35 -4.03
N GLN A 240 -24.51 -8.20 -3.79
CA GLN A 240 -25.37 -7.55 -4.76
C GLN A 240 -24.61 -7.18 -6.04
N LEU A 241 -23.38 -6.66 -5.90
CA LEU A 241 -22.51 -6.34 -7.03
C LEU A 241 -22.12 -7.58 -7.84
N GLN A 242 -21.80 -8.71 -7.20
CA GLN A 242 -21.51 -9.96 -7.90
C GLN A 242 -22.73 -10.45 -8.70
N ARG A 243 -23.92 -10.43 -8.09
CA ARG A 243 -25.18 -10.81 -8.76
C ARG A 243 -25.48 -9.91 -9.96
N PHE A 244 -25.25 -8.61 -9.82
CA PHE A 244 -25.37 -7.66 -10.92
C PHE A 244 -24.41 -8.01 -12.05
N LYS A 245 -23.12 -8.22 -11.77
CA LYS A 245 -22.12 -8.59 -12.78
C LYS A 245 -22.48 -9.87 -13.54
N THR A 246 -22.93 -10.91 -12.83
CA THR A 246 -23.39 -12.15 -13.47
C THR A 246 -24.63 -11.93 -14.33
N SER A 247 -25.53 -11.03 -13.94
CA SER A 247 -26.74 -10.72 -14.71
C SER A 247 -26.46 -9.97 -16.02
N PHE A 248 -25.34 -9.25 -16.14
CA PHE A 248 -24.94 -8.53 -17.35
C PHE A 248 -24.00 -9.34 -18.26
N GLN A 249 -23.45 -10.45 -17.77
CA GLN A 249 -22.74 -11.40 -18.61
C GLN A 249 -23.76 -12.22 -19.42
N THR A 250 -24.04 -11.79 -20.64
CA THR A 250 -24.74 -12.61 -21.64
C THR A 250 -24.05 -13.98 -21.73
N PRO A 251 -24.79 -15.11 -21.70
CA PRO A 251 -24.18 -16.43 -21.88
C PRO A 251 -23.39 -16.43 -23.21
N PRO A 252 -22.20 -17.06 -23.26
CA PRO A 252 -21.56 -17.29 -24.55
C PRO A 252 -22.56 -18.04 -25.41
N VAL A 253 -22.92 -17.47 -26.55
CA VAL A 253 -23.71 -18.18 -27.55
C VAL A 253 -22.89 -19.39 -27.93
N SER A 254 -23.29 -20.56 -27.45
CA SER A 254 -22.72 -21.84 -27.84
C SER A 254 -22.97 -21.99 -29.33
N SER A 255 -22.03 -21.55 -30.16
CA SER A 255 -21.96 -21.96 -31.55
C SER A 255 -21.61 -23.45 -31.54
N SER A 256 -22.64 -24.27 -31.54
CA SER A 256 -22.55 -25.70 -31.82
C SER A 256 -22.03 -25.90 -33.24
N SER A 257 -20.71 -25.92 -33.40
CA SER A 257 -20.09 -26.54 -34.56
C SER A 257 -19.96 -28.03 -34.27
N SER A 258 -20.99 -28.77 -34.63
CA SER A 258 -20.91 -30.20 -34.86
C SER A 258 -19.85 -30.47 -35.93
N LEU A 259 -18.73 -31.09 -35.55
CA LEU A 259 -17.95 -31.87 -36.50
C LEU A 259 -17.71 -33.26 -35.92
N ALA A 260 -18.38 -34.22 -36.54
CA ALA A 260 -18.12 -35.62 -36.36
C ALA A 260 -16.75 -35.96 -36.98
N ALA A 261 -15.91 -36.68 -36.23
CA ALA A 261 -14.87 -37.52 -36.80
C ALA A 261 -14.67 -38.71 -35.86
N ALA A 262 -15.20 -39.86 -36.30
CA ALA A 262 -14.96 -41.16 -35.73
C ALA A 262 -13.53 -41.63 -36.10
N GLY A 263 -12.85 -42.34 -35.19
CA GLY A 263 -11.68 -43.13 -35.55
C GLY A 263 -10.67 -43.42 -34.42
N GLY A 264 -10.92 -44.50 -33.68
CA GLY A 264 -9.91 -45.54 -33.37
C GLY A 264 -8.73 -45.28 -32.42
N GLY A 265 -8.77 -45.93 -31.24
CA GLY A 265 -7.86 -47.05 -30.93
C GLY A 265 -6.45 -46.79 -30.35
N LEU A 266 -6.30 -47.22 -29.08
CA LEU A 266 -5.15 -47.89 -28.42
C LEU A 266 -3.77 -47.20 -28.22
N SER A 267 -3.39 -47.15 -26.93
CA SER A 267 -2.17 -47.71 -26.30
C SER A 267 -0.79 -47.50 -26.92
N GLY A 268 0.13 -46.87 -26.17
CA GLY A 268 1.56 -46.95 -26.46
C GLY A 268 2.46 -46.10 -25.57
N SER A 269 3.13 -46.75 -24.61
CA SER A 269 4.30 -46.29 -23.87
C SER A 269 5.45 -45.86 -24.79
N GLY A 270 6.22 -44.84 -24.42
CA GLY A 270 7.39 -44.39 -25.19
C GLY A 270 8.16 -43.25 -24.54
N SER A 271 8.94 -43.59 -23.52
CA SER A 271 10.05 -42.78 -22.99
C SER A 271 11.17 -42.65 -24.03
N LEU A 272 11.52 -41.44 -24.46
CA LEU A 272 12.83 -41.06 -25.02
C LEU A 272 13.03 -39.54 -24.77
N THR A 273 13.67 -39.13 -23.67
CA THR A 273 15.09 -38.73 -23.59
C THR A 273 15.59 -37.90 -24.79
N GLY A 274 15.61 -36.58 -24.62
CA GLY A 274 16.24 -35.63 -25.54
C GLY A 274 16.72 -34.39 -24.77
N GLY A 275 18.04 -34.32 -24.56
CA GLY A 275 18.77 -33.38 -23.70
C GLY A 275 18.32 -31.91 -23.68
N GLY A 276 17.98 -31.44 -22.48
CA GLY A 276 17.93 -30.04 -22.10
C GLY A 276 18.69 -29.89 -20.79
N VAL A 277 19.77 -29.11 -20.83
CA VAL A 277 20.66 -28.81 -19.71
C VAL A 277 19.89 -28.33 -18.48
N SER A 278 20.02 -29.04 -17.36
CA SER A 278 19.58 -28.58 -16.04
C SER A 278 20.58 -27.57 -15.49
N LEU A 279 20.17 -26.32 -15.33
CA LEU A 279 20.88 -25.28 -14.58
C LEU A 279 20.18 -24.96 -13.25
N SER A 280 19.66 -25.98 -12.58
CA SER A 280 19.11 -25.86 -11.23
C SER A 280 20.20 -26.12 -10.19
N ALA A 281 20.71 -25.04 -9.61
CA ALA A 281 21.20 -24.89 -8.23
C ALA A 281 22.24 -23.75 -8.20
N ALA A 282 21.76 -22.51 -8.15
CA ALA A 282 22.55 -21.42 -7.59
C ALA A 282 22.05 -21.22 -6.15
N PRO A 283 22.94 -21.23 -5.14
CA PRO A 283 22.54 -21.02 -3.77
C PRO A 283 22.12 -19.55 -3.61
N THR A 284 20.96 -19.32 -3.01
CA THR A 284 20.59 -18.06 -2.38
C THR A 284 21.50 -17.84 -1.17
N ALA A 285 22.75 -17.47 -1.43
CA ALA A 285 23.75 -17.13 -0.44
C ALA A 285 24.48 -15.86 -0.89
N ALA A 286 23.75 -14.74 -0.93
CA ALA A 286 24.33 -13.41 -1.08
C ALA A 286 23.40 -12.31 -0.53
N VAL A 287 22.92 -12.47 0.71
CA VAL A 287 22.42 -11.33 1.52
C VAL A 287 22.76 -11.50 3.02
N ALA A 288 23.81 -12.26 3.33
CA ALA A 288 24.21 -12.60 4.70
C ALA A 288 25.61 -12.08 5.09
N SER A 289 26.13 -11.04 4.42
CA SER A 289 27.46 -10.48 4.75
C SER A 289 27.49 -8.95 4.72
N LEU A 290 26.57 -8.31 5.45
CA LEU A 290 26.76 -6.95 5.95
C LEU A 290 26.43 -6.90 7.44
N SER A 291 27.01 -7.85 8.18
CA SER A 291 26.97 -7.90 9.64
C SER A 291 28.39 -7.85 10.20
N SER A 292 28.89 -6.64 10.42
CA SER A 292 29.75 -6.28 11.55
C SER A 292 30.23 -4.85 11.35
N THR A 293 30.07 -4.03 12.38
CA THR A 293 30.27 -2.57 12.45
C THR A 293 29.06 -1.75 12.01
N PHE A 294 28.65 -0.79 12.86
CA PHE A 294 27.42 0.04 12.81
C PHE A 294 26.16 -0.56 13.46
N PHE A 295 26.26 -0.74 14.78
CA PHE A 295 25.17 -1.15 15.67
C PHE A 295 24.95 -0.07 16.73
N ASP A 296 23.78 0.60 16.73
CA ASP A 296 23.02 0.85 17.98
C ASP A 296 21.65 1.56 17.84
N LYS A 297 21.30 2.19 16.70
CA LYS A 297 20.04 2.97 16.62
C LYS A 297 19.07 2.60 15.49
N GLY A 298 19.53 1.90 14.45
CA GLY A 298 18.71 1.53 13.29
C GLY A 298 17.93 0.23 13.39
N ARG A 299 18.48 -0.76 14.10
CA ARG A 299 17.91 -2.11 14.20
C ARG A 299 16.65 -2.16 15.08
N GLY A 300 16.47 -1.21 15.99
CA GLY A 300 15.30 -1.13 16.86
C GLY A 300 14.00 -0.83 16.09
N LEU A 301 14.08 -0.09 14.98
CA LEU A 301 12.90 0.34 14.23
C LEU A 301 12.19 -0.86 13.57
N LEU A 302 12.94 -1.82 13.02
CA LEU A 302 12.37 -3.02 12.39
C LEU A 302 12.30 -4.23 13.32
N GLN A 303 12.75 -4.11 14.57
CA GLN A 303 12.74 -5.22 15.52
C GLN A 303 11.30 -5.64 15.82
N GLY A 304 10.92 -6.86 15.40
CA GLY A 304 9.58 -7.41 15.60
C GLY A 304 8.57 -7.11 14.48
N VAL A 305 8.99 -6.50 13.37
CA VAL A 305 8.18 -6.42 12.14
C VAL A 305 8.76 -7.39 11.11
N LYS A 306 7.91 -8.24 10.53
CA LYS A 306 8.33 -9.17 9.48
C LYS A 306 8.77 -8.39 8.22
N ASN A 307 9.90 -8.80 7.64
CA ASN A 307 10.41 -8.23 6.40
C ASN A 307 9.66 -8.83 5.20
N PHE A 308 8.49 -8.28 4.91
CA PHE A 308 7.74 -8.67 3.72
C PHE A 308 8.15 -7.82 2.52
N LEU A 309 8.50 -8.52 1.44
CA LEU A 309 8.47 -7.97 0.10
C LEU A 309 7.12 -8.38 -0.50
N PRO A 310 6.23 -7.42 -0.83
CA PRO A 310 4.96 -7.76 -1.46
C PRO A 310 5.20 -8.67 -2.68
N ALA A 311 4.42 -9.76 -2.79
CA ALA A 311 4.50 -10.62 -3.96
C ALA A 311 4.29 -9.77 -5.22
N LYS A 312 5.15 -9.96 -6.23
CA LYS A 312 5.07 -9.25 -7.52
C LYS A 312 3.86 -9.73 -8.32
N LYS A 313 2.66 -9.31 -7.90
CA LYS A 313 1.41 -9.51 -8.63
C LYS A 313 1.08 -8.18 -9.31
N THR A 314 1.07 -8.17 -10.64
CA THR A 314 0.63 -7.00 -11.40
C THR A 314 -0.85 -6.76 -11.11
N LEU A 315 -1.19 -5.56 -10.63
CA LEU A 315 -2.58 -5.22 -10.31
C LEU A 315 -3.42 -5.13 -11.59
N PRO A 316 -4.73 -5.42 -11.54
CA PRO A 316 -5.62 -5.35 -12.71
C PRO A 316 -5.56 -4.00 -13.44
N ILE A 317 -5.51 -2.89 -12.69
CA ILE A 317 -5.37 -1.55 -13.28
C ILE A 317 -4.07 -1.41 -14.09
N ALA A 318 -2.96 -1.95 -13.60
CA ALA A 318 -1.69 -1.91 -14.31
C ALA A 318 -1.72 -2.78 -15.56
N GLN A 319 -2.35 -3.96 -15.51
CA GLN A 319 -2.54 -4.84 -16.68
C GLN A 319 -3.38 -4.15 -17.77
N VAL A 320 -4.50 -3.53 -17.38
CA VAL A 320 -5.37 -2.80 -18.30
C VAL A 320 -4.63 -1.62 -18.94
N ILE A 321 -3.91 -0.83 -18.15
CA ILE A 321 -3.16 0.33 -18.70
C ILE A 321 -1.98 -0.12 -19.58
N GLU A 322 -1.27 -1.19 -19.21
CA GLU A 322 -0.21 -1.80 -20.02
C GLU A 322 -0.76 -2.24 -21.39
N SER A 323 -1.90 -2.94 -21.40
CA SER A 323 -2.58 -3.36 -22.62
C SER A 323 -2.97 -2.17 -23.50
N LEU A 324 -3.65 -1.17 -22.92
CA LEU A 324 -4.16 0.00 -23.64
C LEU A 324 -3.03 0.89 -24.18
N ILE A 325 -1.93 1.05 -23.44
CA ILE A 325 -0.82 1.94 -23.84
C ILE A 325 0.08 1.28 -24.89
N GLU A 326 0.21 -0.04 -24.89
CA GLU A 326 0.88 -0.79 -25.95
C GLU A 326 -0.01 -0.95 -27.18
N ASN A 327 -1.33 -0.95 -26.98
CA ASN A 327 -2.34 -1.04 -28.03
C ASN A 327 -2.12 -2.29 -28.91
N SER A 328 -1.83 -3.39 -28.24
CA SER A 328 -1.53 -4.68 -28.86
C SER A 328 -2.83 -5.33 -29.34
N SER A 329 -3.00 -5.47 -30.66
CA SER A 329 -4.19 -6.05 -31.30
C SER A 329 -4.52 -7.49 -30.90
N SER A 330 -3.68 -8.13 -30.09
CA SER A 330 -3.87 -9.48 -29.53
C SER A 330 -4.68 -9.50 -28.24
N ASN A 331 -4.83 -8.37 -27.53
CA ASN A 331 -5.46 -8.37 -26.21
C ASN A 331 -6.98 -8.21 -26.30
N LYS A 332 -7.70 -9.30 -25.97
CA LYS A 332 -9.17 -9.35 -25.96
C LYS A 332 -9.81 -8.40 -24.94
N GLU A 333 -9.05 -7.94 -23.94
CA GLU A 333 -9.53 -7.02 -22.90
C GLU A 333 -9.77 -5.60 -23.44
N ASP A 334 -8.99 -5.16 -24.43
CA ASP A 334 -9.15 -3.86 -25.06
C ASP A 334 -10.51 -3.71 -25.74
N ALA A 335 -11.12 -4.81 -26.18
CA ALA A 335 -12.41 -4.81 -26.88
C ALA A 335 -13.58 -4.35 -26.00
N ASN A 336 -13.44 -4.42 -24.67
CA ASN A 336 -14.49 -4.06 -23.72
C ASN A 336 -14.47 -2.56 -23.35
N PHE A 337 -13.43 -1.82 -23.73
CA PHE A 337 -13.33 -0.38 -23.44
C PHE A 337 -13.96 0.46 -24.55
N LEU A 338 -14.74 1.46 -24.17
CA LEU A 338 -15.27 2.44 -25.12
C LEU A 338 -14.12 3.29 -25.68
N TYR A 339 -14.07 3.42 -27.01
CA TYR A 339 -13.09 4.28 -27.69
C TYR A 339 -13.79 5.50 -28.28
N ILE A 340 -13.34 6.69 -27.88
CA ILE A 340 -13.84 7.97 -28.35
C ILE A 340 -12.65 8.80 -28.79
N ASP A 341 -12.66 9.28 -30.03
CA ASP A 341 -11.71 10.28 -30.53
C ASP A 341 -12.43 11.65 -30.58
N PRO A 342 -12.06 12.62 -29.72
CA PRO A 342 -12.66 13.96 -29.73
C PRO A 342 -12.43 14.76 -31.02
N ALA A 343 -11.41 14.39 -31.81
CA ALA A 343 -11.08 15.04 -33.07
C ALA A 343 -11.15 14.00 -34.20
N PRO A 344 -12.37 13.56 -34.60
CA PRO A 344 -12.53 12.52 -35.60
C PRO A 344 -11.77 12.95 -36.85
N ARG A 345 -10.82 12.11 -37.28
CA ARG A 345 -10.09 12.32 -38.52
C ARG A 345 -11.10 12.34 -39.66
N HIS A 346 -11.46 13.53 -40.15
CA HIS A 346 -12.20 13.69 -41.37
C HIS A 346 -11.35 13.09 -42.50
N HIS A 347 -11.65 11.86 -42.89
CA HIS A 347 -11.12 11.31 -44.12
C HIS A 347 -11.80 12.10 -45.25
N PRO A 348 -11.06 12.78 -46.15
CA PRO A 348 -11.65 13.66 -47.17
C PRO A 348 -12.55 12.96 -48.20
N ASN A 349 -12.79 11.65 -48.05
CA ASN A 349 -13.40 10.81 -49.07
C ASN A 349 -14.44 9.82 -48.52
N ASN A 350 -14.89 9.95 -47.27
CA ASN A 350 -15.92 9.06 -46.72
C ASN A 350 -17.31 9.72 -46.78
N ASN A 351 -18.12 9.21 -47.71
CA ASN A 351 -19.53 9.50 -47.83
C ASN A 351 -20.24 9.13 -46.50
N PRO A 352 -21.17 9.96 -45.96
CA PRO A 352 -21.79 9.75 -44.65
C PRO A 352 -22.83 8.61 -44.61
N SER A 353 -22.84 7.73 -45.62
CA SER A 353 -23.80 6.63 -45.74
C SER A 353 -23.11 5.29 -45.44
N HIS A 354 -23.47 4.69 -44.30
CA HIS A 354 -23.30 3.27 -43.98
C HIS A 354 -21.87 2.73 -43.78
N SER A 355 -21.14 3.24 -42.79
CA SER A 355 -20.11 2.44 -42.13
C SER A 355 -20.60 1.95 -40.76
N SER A 356 -21.15 0.74 -40.72
CA SER A 356 -21.39 -0.03 -39.48
C SER A 356 -20.10 -0.56 -38.85
N HIS A 357 -18.95 0.05 -39.18
CA HIS A 357 -17.65 -0.34 -38.68
C HIS A 357 -17.32 0.54 -37.47
N PRO A 358 -16.87 -0.05 -36.35
CA PRO A 358 -16.47 0.72 -35.18
C PRO A 358 -15.40 1.76 -35.59
N PRO A 359 -15.38 2.94 -34.92
CA PRO A 359 -14.41 3.99 -35.23
C PRO A 359 -13.01 3.38 -35.30
N HIS A 360 -12.27 3.73 -36.35
CA HIS A 360 -10.97 3.16 -36.63
C HIS A 360 -10.03 3.47 -35.45
N ARG A 361 -9.87 2.51 -34.53
CA ARG A 361 -8.89 2.64 -33.44
C ARG A 361 -7.53 2.87 -34.07
N MET A 362 -6.80 3.86 -33.55
CA MET A 362 -5.38 3.96 -33.83
C MET A 362 -4.73 2.62 -33.50
N ALA A 363 -3.84 2.11 -34.34
CA ALA A 363 -3.16 0.81 -34.16
C ALA A 363 -1.73 0.94 -33.62
N SER A 364 -1.33 2.17 -33.25
CA SER A 364 0.01 2.46 -32.73
C SER A 364 0.02 2.54 -31.21
N PRO A 365 1.12 2.16 -30.53
CA PRO A 365 1.27 2.36 -29.10
C PRO A 365 1.22 3.84 -28.74
N PHE A 366 0.70 4.15 -27.55
CA PHE A 366 0.68 5.50 -26.99
C PHE A 366 1.98 5.77 -26.22
N ARG A 367 2.38 7.05 -26.16
CA ARG A 367 3.57 7.52 -25.42
C ARG A 367 3.24 7.94 -23.99
N SER A 368 2.02 8.40 -23.78
CA SER A 368 1.53 8.83 -22.48
C SER A 368 0.10 8.35 -22.28
N ALA A 369 -0.29 8.18 -21.01
CA ALA A 369 -1.64 7.82 -20.61
C ALA A 369 -2.08 8.62 -19.38
N VAL A 370 -3.36 8.97 -19.35
CA VAL A 370 -4.03 9.49 -18.15
C VAL A 370 -5.03 8.43 -17.70
N ALA A 371 -4.78 7.82 -16.54
CA ALA A 371 -5.64 6.83 -15.92
C ALA A 371 -6.46 7.51 -14.81
N PHE A 372 -7.77 7.62 -14.98
CA PHE A 372 -8.66 8.24 -14.00
C PHE A 372 -9.67 7.23 -13.44
N VAL A 373 -9.57 6.91 -12.15
CA VAL A 373 -10.50 5.99 -11.47
C VAL A 373 -11.65 6.76 -10.85
N LEU A 374 -12.87 6.50 -11.32
CA LEU A 374 -14.09 7.07 -10.77
C LEU A 374 -14.52 6.27 -9.53
N GLY A 375 -14.71 6.93 -8.39
CA GLY A 375 -15.21 6.31 -7.16
C GLY A 375 -14.13 5.92 -6.14
N GLY A 376 -12.90 6.41 -6.31
CA GLY A 376 -11.84 6.28 -5.30
C GLY A 376 -10.60 5.55 -5.81
N GLY A 377 -9.44 6.15 -5.60
CA GLY A 377 -8.13 5.60 -5.89
C GLY A 377 -7.37 5.20 -4.63
N SER A 378 -6.27 4.47 -4.80
CA SER A 378 -5.38 4.09 -3.71
C SER A 378 -3.92 4.31 -4.05
N PHE A 379 -3.13 4.62 -3.02
CA PHE A 379 -1.67 4.68 -3.16
C PHE A 379 -1.04 3.35 -3.57
N VAL A 380 -1.72 2.22 -3.36
CA VAL A 380 -1.28 0.92 -3.89
C VAL A 380 -1.36 0.89 -5.42
N GLU A 381 -2.43 1.43 -6.00
CA GLU A 381 -2.59 1.54 -7.46
C GLU A 381 -1.62 2.57 -8.03
N SER A 382 -1.47 3.71 -7.35
CA SER A 382 -0.47 4.73 -7.73
C SER A 382 0.95 4.16 -7.75
N ALA A 383 1.32 3.33 -6.77
CA ALA A 383 2.62 2.68 -6.73
C ALA A 383 2.81 1.71 -7.91
N ALA A 384 1.80 0.88 -8.20
CA ALA A 384 1.85 -0.06 -9.32
C ALA A 384 1.95 0.66 -10.68
N LEU A 385 1.22 1.76 -10.88
CA LEU A 385 1.29 2.53 -12.12
C LEU A 385 2.62 3.31 -12.25
N ARG A 386 3.23 3.73 -11.13
CA ARG A 386 4.59 4.31 -11.14
C ARG A 386 5.65 3.27 -11.51
N GLU A 387 5.53 2.05 -11.01
CA GLU A 387 6.38 0.93 -11.40
C GLU A 387 6.19 0.62 -12.90
N LEU A 388 4.94 0.56 -13.37
CA LEU A 388 4.63 0.33 -14.78
C LEU A 388 5.19 1.45 -15.69
N SER A 389 5.06 2.71 -15.28
CA SER A 389 5.62 3.86 -16.01
C SER A 389 7.14 3.74 -16.16
N SER A 390 7.83 3.38 -15.08
CA SER A 390 9.28 3.11 -15.09
C SER A 390 9.63 1.91 -15.97
N LYS A 391 8.85 0.82 -15.91
CA LYS A 391 9.06 -0.39 -16.72
C LYS A 391 8.93 -0.10 -18.22
N LEU A 392 7.89 0.62 -18.61
CA LEU A 392 7.59 0.93 -20.01
C LEU A 392 8.37 2.12 -20.57
N GLN A 393 9.01 2.93 -19.70
CA GLN A 393 9.61 4.21 -20.06
C GLN A 393 8.61 5.15 -20.75
N LYS A 394 7.37 5.17 -20.22
CA LYS A 394 6.23 5.96 -20.73
C LYS A 394 5.61 6.76 -19.60
N GLU A 395 5.06 7.93 -19.93
CA GLU A 395 4.40 8.79 -18.95
C GLU A 395 3.01 8.24 -18.59
N ILE A 396 2.76 8.01 -17.31
CA ILE A 396 1.44 7.60 -16.81
C ILE A 396 1.03 8.55 -15.70
N VAL A 397 -0.02 9.32 -15.93
CA VAL A 397 -0.64 10.18 -14.92
C VAL A 397 -1.83 9.42 -14.33
N TYR A 398 -1.78 9.17 -13.02
CA TYR A 398 -2.87 8.51 -12.30
C TYR A 398 -3.65 9.53 -11.47
N GLY A 399 -4.97 9.47 -11.58
CA GLY A 399 -5.90 10.29 -10.82
C GLY A 399 -7.13 9.49 -10.40
N SER A 400 -7.88 10.04 -9.46
CA SER A 400 -9.16 9.51 -9.04
C SER A 400 -10.03 10.63 -8.49
N THR A 401 -11.29 10.34 -8.20
CA THR A 401 -12.19 11.29 -7.53
C THR A 401 -11.70 11.66 -6.13
N ASP A 402 -11.15 10.70 -5.40
CA ASP A 402 -10.47 10.91 -4.12
C ASP A 402 -9.52 9.73 -3.84
N PHE A 403 -8.47 9.93 -3.04
CA PHE A 403 -7.66 8.84 -2.53
C PHE A 403 -8.26 8.33 -1.22
N VAL A 404 -8.87 7.15 -1.27
CA VAL A 404 -9.68 6.63 -0.15
C VAL A 404 -8.88 5.63 0.68
N SER A 405 -8.87 5.79 2.01
CA SER A 405 -8.18 4.84 2.88
C SER A 405 -8.90 3.50 2.89
N PRO A 406 -8.22 2.37 3.16
CA PRO A 406 -8.90 1.07 3.22
C PRO A 406 -10.04 1.03 4.24
N CYS A 407 -9.93 1.76 5.35
CA CYS A 407 -10.98 1.85 6.35
C CYS A 407 -12.18 2.65 5.83
N ASP A 408 -11.95 3.85 5.29
CA ASP A 408 -13.02 4.71 4.75
C ASP A 408 -13.75 4.00 3.58
N PHE A 409 -13.00 3.28 2.73
CA PHE A 409 -13.61 2.52 1.64
C PHE A 409 -14.52 1.40 2.15
N VAL A 410 -14.16 0.70 3.23
CA VAL A 410 -15.04 -0.30 3.84
C VAL A 410 -16.26 0.33 4.50
N ASP A 411 -16.12 1.52 5.08
CA ASP A 411 -17.24 2.28 5.63
C ASP A 411 -18.23 2.69 4.53
N GLU A 412 -17.74 3.16 3.38
CA GLU A 412 -18.57 3.43 2.20
C GLU A 412 -19.30 2.18 1.70
N LEU A 413 -18.61 1.03 1.58
CA LEU A 413 -19.25 -0.24 1.21
C LEU A 413 -20.33 -0.64 2.23
N THR A 414 -20.07 -0.42 3.52
CA THR A 414 -20.98 -0.74 4.61
C THR A 414 -22.23 0.14 4.54
N TYR A 415 -22.06 1.44 4.28
CA TYR A 415 -23.15 2.37 4.05
C TYR A 415 -24.02 1.94 2.86
N LEU A 416 -23.41 1.63 1.71
CA LEU A 416 -24.11 1.19 0.50
C LEU A 416 -24.83 -0.15 0.68
N GLY A 417 -24.34 -1.00 1.57
CA GLY A 417 -24.99 -2.25 1.96
C GLY A 417 -26.18 -2.10 2.92
N GLY A 418 -26.59 -0.86 3.22
CA GLY A 418 -27.69 -0.57 4.15
C GLY A 418 -27.29 -0.50 5.62
N GLY A 419 -25.98 -0.51 5.93
CA GLY A 419 -25.47 -0.36 7.30
C GLY A 419 -25.54 1.05 7.86
N GLY A 420 -25.93 2.04 7.03
CA GLY A 420 -25.97 3.47 7.38
C GLY A 420 -27.19 3.95 8.20
N GLY A 421 -28.04 3.05 8.69
CA GLY A 421 -29.31 3.39 9.35
C GLY A 421 -29.23 4.07 10.73
N GLY A 422 -28.16 4.79 11.08
CA GLY A 422 -27.95 5.30 12.44
C GLY A 422 -27.04 6.52 12.64
N ALA A 423 -26.61 7.24 11.59
CA ALA A 423 -25.88 8.49 11.78
C ALA A 423 -26.35 9.55 10.77
N ASN A 424 -27.32 10.34 11.22
CA ASN A 424 -27.69 11.59 10.61
C ASN A 424 -26.49 12.56 10.72
N GLY A 425 -25.88 12.92 9.61
CA GLY A 425 -24.76 13.86 9.58
C GLY A 425 -24.32 14.13 8.15
N GLY A 426 -25.04 15.02 7.48
CA GLY A 426 -24.67 15.50 6.15
C GLY A 426 -23.24 16.05 6.13
N GLY A 427 -22.38 15.38 5.38
CA GLY A 427 -21.13 15.91 4.86
C GLY A 427 -21.28 16.04 3.35
N SER A 428 -21.32 17.28 2.87
CA SER A 428 -21.31 17.63 1.45
C SER A 428 -20.16 16.94 0.72
N PHE A 429 -20.45 16.57 -0.53
CA PHE A 429 -19.49 16.38 -1.62
C PHE A 429 -18.39 17.43 -1.64
#